data_AF-A0A336LVT6-F1
#
_entry.id   AF-A0A336LVT6-F1
#
_cell.length_a   1.000
_cell.length_b   1.000
_cell.length_c   1.000
_cell.angle_alpha   90.00
_cell.angle_beta   90.00
_cell.angle_gamma   90.00
#
_symmetry.space_group_name_H-M   'P 1'
#
loop_
_entity.id
_entity.type
_entity.pdbx_description
1 polymer ?
#
loop_
_entity_poly.entity_id
_entity_poly.type
_entity_poly.pdbx_seq_one_letter_code
_entity_poly.pdbx_strand_id
1 'polypeptide(L)'
;MTITIDGYDGLESADSNNESEPNLTNPEERRRIEHNYYQGHALTNEEEPGDLDDIISTNDKDILVRIDKPKNYGTLSSHNIANERLDYMWKNIDVFGEAQPTDIPVSRKLWDRLKECCTRGKKNAVPRKHLLKNVCGIAKSGELLAILGSSGAGKTTLLNSLAFRSPPGVKISSSAVRALNGVPVDARAMRSRCAYVQQDDLFIGSLTAKEHLIFQCADTIIGVPGVVKGLSGGERKRLAFASEALTDPNLLLCDEPTSGLDSFMAANVLQVLKNLANKGKTIILTIHQPSSELFSLFDKILLMAEGRVAFLGTPSEATQFFDNLAMPCPQNYNPADYYVQKLAIAPNNEAECRSNIKSICDSFAVSSLARGINEQIRIHRAESLYLHPLETIGSGGYRATWSTQFIAILWRSWLSVLKEPMLVKVRLLQTTVR
;
A
#
# COMPACT_ATOMS: atom_id res chain seq x y z
N MET A 1 18.16 6.77 46.46
CA MET A 1 18.25 8.21 46.79
C MET A 1 16.83 8.74 46.77
N THR A 2 16.40 9.38 47.84
CA THR A 2 14.98 9.70 48.13
C THR A 2 14.81 11.23 48.16
N ILE A 3 13.57 11.73 48.29
CA ILE A 3 13.18 13.12 48.68
C ILE A 3 13.19 14.14 47.52
N THR A 4 12.21 15.04 47.31
CA THR A 4 10.75 15.13 47.66
C THR A 4 10.07 16.13 46.69
N ILE A 5 8.74 16.24 46.78
CA ILE A 5 7.90 17.33 46.25
C ILE A 5 7.73 18.40 47.36
N ASP A 6 7.75 19.69 47.01
CA ASP A 6 7.13 20.85 47.68
C ASP A 6 7.27 22.09 46.74
N GLY A 7 6.49 23.18 46.79
CA GLY A 7 5.32 23.47 47.64
C GLY A 7 5.10 24.97 47.92
N TYR A 8 4.44 25.70 46.99
CA TYR A 8 3.67 26.95 47.19
C TYR A 8 4.32 28.33 47.56
N ASP A 9 3.50 29.37 47.28
CA ASP A 9 3.55 30.82 47.62
C ASP A 9 4.69 31.72 47.04
N GLY A 10 4.46 32.98 46.63
CA GLY A 10 3.22 33.77 46.47
C GLY A 10 3.46 35.29 46.29
N LEU A 11 2.52 35.99 45.63
CA LEU A 11 2.29 37.47 45.54
C LEU A 11 3.11 38.38 44.57
N GLU A 12 2.36 38.93 43.59
CA GLU A 12 2.28 40.35 43.11
C GLU A 12 3.53 41.10 42.56
N SER A 13 3.46 41.96 41.52
CA SER A 13 2.33 42.50 40.71
C SER A 13 2.83 43.10 39.37
N ALA A 14 1.96 43.20 38.34
CA ALA A 14 1.87 44.29 37.32
C ALA A 14 1.04 43.91 36.07
N ASP A 15 -0.21 44.38 36.03
CA ASP A 15 -0.98 44.95 34.90
C ASP A 15 -1.08 44.28 33.50
N SER A 16 -2.28 43.72 33.27
CA SER A 16 -3.17 43.88 32.10
C SER A 16 -2.60 44.15 30.69
N ASN A 17 -2.98 43.28 29.74
CA ASN A 17 -4.00 43.61 28.74
C ASN A 17 -4.58 42.36 28.06
N ASN A 18 -5.88 42.39 27.76
CA ASN A 18 -6.65 41.27 27.21
C ASN A 18 -7.51 41.83 26.06
N GLU A 19 -7.19 41.50 24.81
CA GLU A 19 -7.95 41.96 23.64
C GLU A 19 -8.91 40.87 23.12
N SER A 20 -10.20 41.15 23.30
CA SER A 20 -11.33 40.38 22.79
C SER A 20 -11.76 40.85 21.39
N GLU A 21 -12.43 39.97 20.64
CA GLU A 21 -12.97 40.22 19.30
C GLU A 21 -13.82 41.51 19.18
N PRO A 22 -13.73 42.28 18.08
CA PRO A 22 -14.54 43.47 17.88
C PRO A 22 -15.97 43.14 17.41
N ASN A 23 -16.95 43.50 18.24
CA ASN A 23 -18.38 43.47 17.90
C ASN A 23 -18.72 44.54 16.85
N LEU A 24 -19.10 44.14 15.64
CA LEU A 24 -19.46 45.04 14.53
C LEU A 24 -20.98 45.31 14.49
N THR A 25 -21.41 46.44 15.05
CA THR A 25 -22.83 46.84 15.15
C THR A 25 -23.26 47.99 14.23
N ASN A 26 -22.42 48.44 13.28
CA ASN A 26 -22.74 49.55 12.37
C ASN A 26 -22.94 49.12 10.88
N PRO A 27 -24.15 49.27 10.31
CA PRO A 27 -24.43 48.94 8.90
C PRO A 27 -23.78 49.85 7.83
N GLU A 28 -23.18 50.98 8.21
CA GLU A 28 -22.57 51.90 7.24
C GLU A 28 -21.10 51.61 6.91
N GLU A 29 -20.34 51.01 7.82
CA GLU A 29 -18.94 50.64 7.56
C GLU A 29 -18.81 49.45 6.61
N ARG A 30 -19.74 48.48 6.65
CA ARG A 30 -19.78 47.37 5.67
C ARG A 30 -19.88 47.88 4.23
N ARG A 31 -20.73 48.89 3.97
CA ARG A 31 -20.93 49.46 2.63
C ARG A 31 -19.72 50.25 2.10
N ARG A 32 -18.84 50.75 2.98
CA ARG A 32 -17.59 51.41 2.55
C ARG A 32 -16.50 50.41 2.15
N ILE A 33 -16.48 49.23 2.78
CA ILE A 33 -15.50 48.18 2.46
C ILE A 33 -15.88 47.46 1.14
N GLU A 34 -17.16 47.16 0.94
CA GLU A 34 -17.64 46.55 -0.33
C GLU A 34 -17.43 47.45 -1.55
N HIS A 35 -17.56 48.78 -1.41
CA HIS A 35 -17.39 49.70 -2.54
C HIS A 35 -15.93 49.78 -3.04
N ASN A 36 -14.95 49.69 -2.13
CA ASN A 36 -13.52 49.72 -2.49
C ASN A 36 -13.02 48.40 -3.12
N TYR A 37 -13.74 47.29 -2.98
CA TYR A 37 -13.36 46.01 -3.58
C TYR A 37 -13.73 45.91 -5.08
N TYR A 38 -14.65 46.76 -5.56
CA TYR A 38 -15.19 46.71 -6.93
C TYR A 38 -14.71 47.81 -7.89
N GLN A 39 -13.81 48.72 -7.46
CA GLN A 39 -13.22 49.75 -8.33
C GLN A 39 -11.74 49.48 -8.73
N GLY A 40 -11.19 48.31 -8.38
CA GLY A 40 -9.75 48.04 -8.46
C GLY A 40 -9.18 47.55 -9.80
N HIS A 41 -9.99 47.06 -10.75
CA HIS A 41 -9.48 46.54 -12.03
C HIS A 41 -10.46 46.76 -13.19
N ALA A 42 -10.21 47.80 -14.00
CA ALA A 42 -10.76 48.00 -15.33
C ALA A 42 -9.71 48.72 -16.21
N LEU A 43 -9.73 48.46 -17.52
CA LEU A 43 -8.77 48.92 -18.56
C LEU A 43 -7.37 48.28 -18.40
N THR A 44 -6.68 47.75 -19.42
CA THR A 44 -6.78 47.81 -20.91
C THR A 44 -6.62 46.39 -21.50
N ASN A 45 -7.00 46.03 -22.73
CA ASN A 45 -7.50 46.79 -23.90
C ASN A 45 -8.43 45.90 -24.77
N GLU A 46 -8.75 46.32 -26.00
CA GLU A 46 -9.71 45.71 -26.93
C GLU A 46 -9.07 44.87 -28.05
N GLU A 47 -9.74 43.80 -28.49
CA GLU A 47 -9.87 43.38 -29.91
C GLU A 47 -11.13 42.48 -30.05
N GLU A 48 -11.94 42.70 -31.09
CA GLU A 48 -13.33 42.17 -31.21
C GLU A 48 -13.45 40.79 -31.92
N PRO A 49 -14.61 40.09 -31.80
CA PRO A 49 -14.72 38.66 -32.12
C PRO A 49 -15.19 38.34 -33.55
N GLY A 50 -14.89 37.12 -34.02
CA GLY A 50 -15.40 36.58 -35.27
C GLY A 50 -15.69 35.07 -35.20
N ASP A 51 -16.98 34.75 -35.11
CA ASP A 51 -17.74 33.54 -35.49
C ASP A 51 -17.26 32.08 -35.21
N LEU A 52 -18.27 31.24 -34.99
CA LEU A 52 -18.20 29.79 -34.81
C LEU A 52 -18.12 29.02 -36.16
N ASP A 53 -17.82 27.73 -36.02
CA ASP A 53 -18.06 26.65 -36.99
C ASP A 53 -17.27 26.67 -38.29
N ASP A 54 -16.14 25.94 -38.34
CA ASP A 54 -15.97 24.85 -39.32
C ASP A 54 -14.73 23.95 -39.08
N ILE A 55 -14.62 22.90 -39.90
CA ILE A 55 -13.46 21.98 -40.09
C ILE A 55 -13.27 20.88 -39.03
N ILE A 56 -14.16 19.88 -39.10
CA ILE A 56 -13.70 18.49 -39.10
C ILE A 56 -13.17 18.15 -40.50
N SER A 57 -11.87 17.87 -40.67
CA SER A 57 -11.37 16.80 -41.56
C SER A 57 -9.84 16.77 -41.69
N THR A 58 -9.27 15.56 -41.68
CA THR A 58 -8.03 15.12 -42.41
C THR A 58 -6.70 15.88 -42.14
N ASN A 59 -5.54 15.25 -41.91
CA ASN A 59 -5.03 13.94 -42.34
C ASN A 59 -3.90 13.42 -41.41
N ASP A 60 -3.71 12.10 -41.37
CA ASP A 60 -2.45 11.50 -40.90
C ASP A 60 -1.27 11.82 -41.83
N LYS A 61 -0.11 12.19 -41.27
CA LYS A 61 1.16 11.42 -41.32
C LYS A 61 2.38 12.20 -40.81
N ASP A 62 3.35 11.42 -40.30
CA ASP A 62 4.76 11.78 -40.09
C ASP A 62 5.12 12.87 -39.08
N ILE A 63 5.08 12.51 -37.79
CA ILE A 63 6.05 13.03 -36.80
C ILE A 63 6.83 11.86 -36.18
N LEU A 64 7.91 11.47 -36.86
CA LEU A 64 8.93 10.57 -36.32
C LEU A 64 9.75 11.30 -35.23
N VAL A 65 9.26 11.27 -33.98
CA VAL A 65 10.05 11.73 -32.84
C VAL A 65 11.24 10.79 -32.64
N ARG A 66 12.44 11.28 -32.99
CA ARG A 66 13.70 10.60 -32.69
C ARG A 66 13.84 10.44 -31.18
N ILE A 67 13.91 9.20 -30.71
CA ILE A 67 14.25 8.91 -29.31
C ILE A 67 15.76 9.09 -29.15
N ASP A 68 16.18 10.32 -28.84
CA ASP A 68 17.53 10.57 -28.36
C ASP A 68 17.76 9.84 -27.04
N LYS A 69 18.83 9.05 -26.97
CA LYS A 69 19.23 8.38 -25.72
C LYS A 69 19.76 9.44 -24.76
N PRO A 70 19.16 9.64 -23.56
CA PRO A 70 19.76 10.52 -22.58
C PRO A 70 21.11 9.94 -22.14
N LYS A 71 22.17 10.72 -22.38
CA LYS A 71 23.51 10.46 -21.82
C LYS A 71 23.45 10.64 -20.31
N ASN A 72 24.11 9.77 -19.56
CA ASN A 72 24.30 9.96 -18.12
C ASN A 72 25.08 11.26 -17.86
N TYR A 73 24.64 12.07 -16.89
CA TYR A 73 25.39 12.57 -15.71
C TYR A 73 24.63 13.74 -15.07
N GLY A 74 24.71 13.88 -13.74
CA GLY A 74 24.33 15.12 -13.04
C GLY A 74 23.12 15.01 -12.10
N THR A 75 23.44 14.93 -10.82
CA THR A 75 22.71 15.55 -9.69
C THR A 75 21.44 16.34 -10.00
N LEU A 76 20.27 15.76 -9.71
CA LEU A 76 19.07 16.52 -9.36
C LEU A 76 18.89 16.51 -7.84
N SER A 77 18.76 17.71 -7.26
CA SER A 77 18.32 18.04 -5.89
C SER A 77 17.94 16.85 -4.98
N SER A 78 18.93 16.26 -4.30
CA SER A 78 18.69 15.16 -3.34
C SER A 78 18.20 15.63 -1.97
N HIS A 79 17.88 16.93 -1.80
CA HIS A 79 17.50 17.51 -0.51
C HIS A 79 15.99 17.67 -0.27
N ASN A 80 15.11 17.57 -1.28
CA ASN A 80 13.66 17.71 -1.08
C ASN A 80 12.86 16.40 -1.22
N ILE A 81 13.42 15.33 -1.79
CA ILE A 81 12.68 14.08 -2.05
C ILE A 81 12.44 13.26 -0.76
N ALA A 82 13.29 13.42 0.25
CA ALA A 82 13.23 12.62 1.49
C ALA A 82 12.01 12.94 2.38
N ASN A 83 11.45 14.15 2.30
CA ASN A 83 10.32 14.61 3.13
C ASN A 83 8.98 14.69 2.39
N GLU A 84 8.91 14.21 1.14
CA GLU A 84 7.66 14.23 0.37
C GLU A 84 6.66 13.21 0.94
N ARG A 85 5.57 13.71 1.52
CA ARG A 85 4.40 12.92 1.94
C ARG A 85 3.78 12.26 0.71
N LEU A 86 3.56 10.94 0.75
CA LEU A 86 3.09 10.15 -0.41
C LEU A 86 1.70 9.56 -0.17
N ASP A 87 0.66 10.22 -0.64
CA ASP A 87 -0.69 9.65 -0.70
C ASP A 87 -0.74 8.59 -1.80
N TYR A 88 -1.09 7.35 -1.45
CA TYR A 88 -1.12 6.22 -2.38
C TYR A 88 -2.54 5.79 -2.71
N MET A 89 -2.82 5.67 -3.99
CA MET A 89 -4.17 5.61 -4.54
C MET A 89 -4.27 4.50 -5.58
N TRP A 90 -5.39 3.79 -5.59
CA TRP A 90 -5.66 2.75 -6.59
C TRP A 90 -7.12 2.76 -7.05
N LYS A 91 -7.31 2.45 -8.33
CA LYS A 91 -8.62 2.46 -8.98
C LYS A 91 -8.72 1.34 -10.01
N ASN A 92 -9.90 0.71 -10.08
CA ASN A 92 -10.25 -0.35 -11.01
C ASN A 92 -9.23 -1.52 -11.01
N ILE A 93 -8.78 -1.92 -9.81
CA ILE A 93 -7.87 -3.05 -9.65
C ILE A 93 -8.66 -4.35 -9.82
N ASP A 94 -8.68 -4.84 -11.06
CA ASP A 94 -9.19 -6.15 -11.44
C ASP A 94 -8.05 -7.14 -11.66
N VAL A 95 -8.15 -8.33 -11.08
CA VAL A 95 -7.10 -9.35 -11.12
C VAL A 95 -7.67 -10.71 -11.46
N PHE A 96 -7.04 -11.39 -12.41
CA PHE A 96 -7.45 -12.69 -12.94
C PHE A 96 -6.33 -13.71 -12.74
N GLY A 97 -6.64 -14.82 -12.07
CA GLY A 97 -5.76 -15.98 -11.98
C GLY A 97 -6.12 -17.04 -13.03
N GLU A 98 -5.13 -17.73 -13.56
CA GLU A 98 -5.33 -18.97 -14.31
C GLU A 98 -5.79 -20.07 -13.33
N ALA A 99 -6.95 -20.70 -13.59
CA ALA A 99 -7.50 -21.71 -12.69
C ALA A 99 -6.63 -22.97 -12.65
N GLN A 100 -6.47 -23.55 -11.47
CA GLN A 100 -5.77 -24.83 -11.31
C GLN A 100 -6.65 -25.99 -11.80
N PRO A 101 -6.09 -27.10 -12.30
CA PRO A 101 -6.86 -28.23 -12.85
C PRO A 101 -7.78 -28.95 -11.85
N THR A 102 -7.71 -28.61 -10.56
CA THR A 102 -8.55 -29.12 -9.48
C THR A 102 -9.99 -28.60 -9.54
N ASP A 103 -10.22 -27.43 -10.14
CA ASP A 103 -11.53 -26.77 -10.20
C ASP A 103 -12.42 -27.34 -11.33
N ILE A 104 -11.98 -28.41 -12.00
CA ILE A 104 -12.65 -29.04 -13.16
C ILE A 104 -13.37 -30.32 -12.71
N PRO A 105 -14.71 -30.44 -12.89
CA PRO A 105 -15.45 -31.65 -12.55
C PRO A 105 -14.87 -32.91 -13.21
N VAL A 106 -14.61 -33.93 -12.40
CA VAL A 106 -13.88 -35.17 -12.79
C VAL A 106 -14.50 -35.87 -14.00
N SER A 107 -15.82 -35.73 -14.19
CA SER A 107 -16.61 -36.25 -15.32
C SER A 107 -16.05 -35.91 -16.72
N ARG A 108 -15.33 -34.79 -16.91
CA ARG A 108 -14.82 -34.40 -18.23
C ARG A 108 -13.54 -35.10 -18.69
N LYS A 109 -12.78 -35.71 -17.76
CA LYS A 109 -11.38 -36.16 -18.02
C LYS A 109 -11.22 -37.24 -19.10
N LEU A 110 -12.24 -38.07 -19.36
CA LEU A 110 -12.11 -39.20 -20.28
C LEU A 110 -12.40 -38.82 -21.76
N TRP A 111 -13.44 -38.01 -21.98
CA TRP A 111 -13.87 -37.63 -23.34
C TRP A 111 -12.99 -36.55 -23.97
N ASP A 112 -12.46 -35.62 -23.17
CA ASP A 112 -11.62 -34.54 -23.69
C ASP A 112 -10.24 -35.08 -24.15
N ARG A 113 -9.63 -36.01 -23.40
CA ARG A 113 -8.38 -36.68 -23.79
C ARG A 113 -8.48 -37.48 -25.09
N LEU A 114 -9.64 -38.08 -25.38
CA LEU A 114 -9.87 -38.81 -26.63
C LEU A 114 -10.06 -37.88 -27.84
N LYS A 115 -10.52 -36.64 -27.64
CA LYS A 115 -10.64 -35.64 -28.71
C LYS A 115 -9.29 -34.96 -29.02
N GLU A 116 -8.43 -34.82 -28.02
CA GLU A 116 -7.15 -34.10 -28.13
C GLU A 116 -6.15 -34.75 -29.10
N CYS A 117 -6.26 -36.07 -29.36
CA CYS A 117 -5.49 -36.76 -30.40
C CYS A 117 -5.96 -36.48 -31.84
N CYS A 118 -7.18 -35.95 -32.03
CA CYS A 118 -7.84 -35.92 -33.35
C CYS A 118 -8.19 -34.51 -33.87
N THR A 119 -8.00 -33.44 -33.08
CA THR A 119 -8.32 -32.07 -33.51
C THR A 119 -7.17 -31.09 -33.37
N ARG A 120 -6.49 -30.80 -34.50
CA ARG A 120 -5.42 -29.81 -34.61
C ARG A 120 -6.00 -28.38 -34.69
N GLY A 121 -6.64 -27.89 -33.63
CA GLY A 121 -7.26 -26.56 -33.63
C GLY A 121 -7.75 -26.06 -32.26
N LYS A 122 -7.41 -24.79 -31.97
CA LYS A 122 -7.77 -23.99 -30.77
C LYS A 122 -7.29 -24.57 -29.44
N LYS A 123 -6.28 -23.92 -28.83
CA LYS A 123 -5.98 -24.07 -27.40
C LYS A 123 -7.23 -23.70 -26.60
N ASN A 124 -7.80 -24.65 -25.86
CA ASN A 124 -8.92 -24.37 -24.96
C ASN A 124 -8.51 -23.27 -23.98
N ALA A 125 -9.31 -22.21 -23.89
CA ALA A 125 -9.04 -21.12 -22.97
C ALA A 125 -9.18 -21.63 -21.53
N VAL A 126 -8.06 -21.71 -20.81
CA VAL A 126 -8.06 -22.05 -19.38
C VAL A 126 -9.00 -21.09 -18.66
N PRO A 127 -10.02 -21.58 -17.91
CA PRO A 127 -10.93 -20.71 -17.20
C PRO A 127 -10.14 -19.80 -16.25
N ARG A 128 -10.42 -18.50 -16.28
CA ARG A 128 -9.76 -17.52 -15.43
C ARG A 128 -10.63 -17.21 -14.23
N LYS A 129 -10.10 -17.38 -13.03
CA LYS A 129 -10.77 -17.01 -11.78
C LYS A 129 -10.57 -15.51 -11.55
N HIS A 130 -11.67 -14.77 -11.39
CA HIS A 130 -11.64 -13.34 -11.08
C HIS A 130 -11.36 -13.17 -9.58
N LEU A 131 -10.11 -12.85 -9.24
CA LEU A 131 -9.57 -12.81 -7.88
C LEU A 131 -9.88 -11.50 -7.15
N LEU A 132 -9.74 -10.36 -7.84
CA LEU A 132 -10.11 -9.03 -7.35
C LEU A 132 -11.05 -8.36 -8.36
N LYS A 133 -12.12 -7.75 -7.87
CA LYS A 133 -13.28 -7.28 -8.65
C LYS A 133 -13.46 -5.77 -8.40
N ASN A 134 -12.99 -4.95 -9.34
CA ASN A 134 -13.05 -3.48 -9.31
C ASN A 134 -12.65 -2.87 -7.95
N VAL A 135 -11.48 -3.22 -7.43
CA VAL A 135 -11.02 -2.70 -6.13
C VAL A 135 -10.46 -1.28 -6.28
N CYS A 136 -10.97 -0.35 -5.48
CA CYS A 136 -10.57 1.06 -5.42
C CYS A 136 -10.24 1.46 -3.97
N GLY A 137 -9.41 2.47 -3.77
CA GLY A 137 -9.09 2.99 -2.45
C GLY A 137 -7.94 4.01 -2.43
N ILE A 138 -7.70 4.53 -1.22
CA ILE A 138 -6.68 5.53 -0.92
C ILE A 138 -6.11 5.28 0.48
N ALA A 139 -4.81 5.47 0.63
CA ALA A 139 -4.08 5.51 1.90
C ALA A 139 -3.27 6.81 1.93
N LYS A 140 -3.43 7.64 2.96
CA LYS A 140 -2.73 8.94 3.03
C LYS A 140 -1.45 8.85 3.85
N SER A 141 -0.55 9.79 3.59
CA SER A 141 0.59 10.05 4.46
C SER A 141 0.12 10.40 5.87
N GLY A 142 0.76 9.77 6.87
CA GLY A 142 0.32 9.87 8.26
C GLY A 142 -0.52 8.67 8.72
N GLU A 143 -1.11 7.91 7.79
CA GLU A 143 -2.10 6.87 8.11
C GLU A 143 -1.49 5.45 8.13
N LEU A 144 -1.90 4.66 9.12
CA LEU A 144 -1.74 3.22 9.18
C LEU A 144 -3.04 2.53 8.71
N LEU A 145 -3.04 2.04 7.46
CA LEU A 145 -4.15 1.32 6.85
C LEU A 145 -4.01 -0.21 7.02
N ALA A 146 -4.98 -0.85 7.67
CA ALA A 146 -5.05 -2.30 7.77
C ALA A 146 -6.05 -2.93 6.79
N ILE A 147 -5.58 -3.87 5.97
CA ILE A 147 -6.40 -4.72 5.10
C ILE A 147 -6.81 -5.96 5.88
N LEU A 148 -8.12 -6.08 6.11
CA LEU A 148 -8.78 -7.14 6.89
C LEU A 148 -9.71 -7.96 5.99
N GLY A 149 -10.07 -9.15 6.45
CA GLY A 149 -10.94 -10.07 5.72
C GLY A 149 -10.58 -11.52 5.98
N SER A 150 -11.49 -12.42 5.62
CA SER A 150 -11.33 -13.87 5.74
C SER A 150 -10.14 -14.41 4.92
N SER A 151 -9.74 -15.67 5.17
CA SER A 151 -8.79 -16.35 4.29
C SER A 151 -9.40 -16.49 2.88
N GLY A 152 -8.59 -16.28 1.85
CA GLY A 152 -9.07 -16.25 0.46
C GLY A 152 -9.80 -14.97 0.01
N ALA A 153 -10.06 -14.00 0.91
CA ALA A 153 -10.78 -12.76 0.56
C ALA A 153 -10.09 -11.84 -0.46
N GLY A 154 -8.79 -12.06 -0.73
CA GLY A 154 -8.00 -11.30 -1.70
C GLY A 154 -6.95 -10.35 -1.11
N LYS A 155 -6.77 -10.29 0.22
CA LYS A 155 -5.86 -9.38 0.93
C LYS A 155 -4.44 -9.31 0.33
N THR A 156 -3.72 -10.42 0.36
CA THR A 156 -2.37 -10.57 -0.20
C THR A 156 -2.34 -10.39 -1.72
N THR A 157 -3.40 -10.78 -2.43
CA THR A 157 -3.51 -10.52 -3.88
C THR A 157 -3.59 -9.02 -4.18
N LEU A 158 -4.32 -8.25 -3.36
CA LEU A 158 -4.40 -6.80 -3.46
C LEU A 158 -3.04 -6.17 -3.12
N LEU A 159 -2.43 -6.52 -1.99
CA LEU A 159 -1.14 -5.95 -1.58
C LEU A 159 -0.04 -6.18 -2.63
N ASN A 160 0.05 -7.40 -3.19
CA ASN A 160 0.96 -7.69 -4.30
C ASN A 160 0.62 -6.88 -5.56
N SER A 161 -0.67 -6.78 -5.92
CA SER A 161 -1.12 -5.99 -7.08
C SER A 161 -0.82 -4.50 -6.93
N LEU A 162 -0.90 -3.97 -5.71
CA LEU A 162 -0.48 -2.62 -5.37
C LEU A 162 1.03 -2.45 -5.47
N ALA A 163 1.82 -3.46 -5.12
CA ALA A 163 3.28 -3.44 -5.21
C ALA A 163 3.85 -3.67 -6.62
N PHE A 164 3.02 -3.77 -7.66
CA PHE A 164 3.41 -4.26 -8.99
C PHE A 164 4.13 -5.62 -8.94
N ARG A 165 3.70 -6.49 -8.03
CA ARG A 165 4.11 -7.89 -7.90
C ARG A 165 2.95 -8.76 -8.42
N SER A 166 3.22 -9.59 -9.42
CA SER A 166 2.26 -10.54 -9.96
C SER A 166 2.92 -11.91 -10.04
N PRO A 167 2.46 -12.93 -9.29
CA PRO A 167 2.93 -14.30 -9.44
C PRO A 167 2.66 -14.83 -10.86
N PRO A 168 3.40 -15.85 -11.33
CA PRO A 168 3.09 -16.54 -12.58
C PRO A 168 1.62 -16.99 -12.62
N GLY A 169 0.96 -16.81 -13.77
CA GLY A 169 -0.46 -17.12 -13.94
C GLY A 169 -1.44 -16.06 -13.40
N VAL A 170 -0.98 -14.98 -12.75
CA VAL A 170 -1.82 -13.85 -12.30
C VAL A 170 -1.67 -12.66 -13.24
N LYS A 171 -2.80 -12.12 -13.73
CA LYS A 171 -2.85 -10.99 -14.66
C LYS A 171 -3.74 -9.88 -14.10
N ILE A 172 -3.21 -8.67 -14.07
CA ILE A 172 -3.94 -7.45 -13.67
C ILE A 172 -4.55 -6.83 -14.92
N SER A 173 -5.77 -6.29 -14.84
CA SER A 173 -6.43 -5.58 -15.94
C SER A 173 -5.64 -4.35 -16.39
N SER A 174 -5.72 -4.01 -17.68
CA SER A 174 -5.17 -2.76 -18.22
C SER A 174 -5.89 -1.50 -17.72
N SER A 175 -7.11 -1.65 -17.19
CA SER A 175 -7.87 -0.57 -16.54
C SER A 175 -7.34 -0.19 -15.15
N ALA A 176 -6.43 -0.99 -14.58
CA ALA A 176 -5.92 -0.81 -13.22
C ALA A 176 -4.96 0.38 -13.12
N VAL A 177 -5.38 1.43 -12.41
CA VAL A 177 -4.55 2.60 -12.13
C VAL A 177 -4.04 2.53 -10.69
N ARG A 178 -2.73 2.77 -10.53
CA ARG A 178 -2.07 3.04 -9.25
C ARG A 178 -1.38 4.40 -9.38
N ALA A 179 -1.50 5.26 -8.37
CA ALA A 179 -1.01 6.62 -8.42
C ALA A 179 -0.43 7.04 -7.06
N LEU A 180 0.67 7.80 -7.09
CA LEU A 180 1.26 8.49 -5.93
C LEU A 180 0.99 9.99 -6.10
N ASN A 181 0.43 10.65 -5.09
CA ASN A 181 0.08 12.07 -5.13
C ASN A 181 -0.72 12.45 -6.40
N GLY A 182 -1.70 11.61 -6.78
CA GLY A 182 -2.52 11.77 -7.99
C GLY A 182 -1.87 11.29 -9.30
N VAL A 183 -0.53 11.28 -9.39
CA VAL A 183 0.22 10.93 -10.60
C VAL A 183 0.27 9.41 -10.81
N PRO A 184 -0.18 8.87 -11.96
CA PRO A 184 -0.06 7.45 -12.28
C PRO A 184 1.40 6.98 -12.31
N VAL A 185 1.67 5.82 -11.71
CA VAL A 185 3.03 5.27 -11.56
C VAL A 185 3.19 3.93 -12.28
N ASP A 186 4.41 3.62 -12.68
CA ASP A 186 4.78 2.32 -13.25
C ASP A 186 5.45 1.41 -12.20
N ALA A 187 5.78 0.18 -12.61
CA ALA A 187 6.45 -0.78 -11.74
C ALA A 187 7.85 -0.32 -11.28
N ARG A 188 8.54 0.51 -12.07
CA ARG A 188 9.88 0.99 -11.75
C ARG A 188 9.85 2.13 -10.73
N ALA A 189 8.99 3.12 -10.93
CA ALA A 189 8.78 4.23 -10.00
C ALA A 189 8.26 3.72 -8.64
N MET A 190 7.36 2.73 -8.63
CA MET A 190 6.91 2.14 -7.37
C MET A 190 8.07 1.45 -6.62
N ARG A 191 8.88 0.63 -7.28
CA ARG A 191 10.02 -0.06 -6.64
C ARG A 191 11.12 0.88 -6.14
N SER A 192 11.18 2.13 -6.62
CA SER A 192 12.15 3.12 -6.13
C SER A 192 11.65 3.99 -4.99
N ARG A 193 10.33 3.99 -4.71
CA ARG A 193 9.67 4.81 -3.67
C ARG A 193 8.99 3.99 -2.57
N CYS A 194 8.75 2.71 -2.80
CA CYS A 194 8.04 1.79 -1.93
C CYS A 194 8.95 0.64 -1.47
N ALA A 195 8.87 0.29 -0.19
CA ALA A 195 9.41 -0.98 0.32
C ALA A 195 8.29 -2.02 0.50
N TYR A 196 8.63 -3.31 0.43
CA TYR A 196 7.67 -4.42 0.59
C TYR A 196 8.20 -5.46 1.57
N VAL A 197 7.63 -5.48 2.77
CA VAL A 197 7.91 -6.51 3.78
C VAL A 197 7.04 -7.73 3.48
N GLN A 198 7.68 -8.87 3.23
CA GLN A 198 6.99 -10.13 2.95
C GLN A 198 6.57 -10.85 4.24
N GLN A 199 5.56 -11.72 4.14
CA GLN A 199 5.09 -12.56 5.25
C GLN A 199 6.18 -13.52 5.75
N ASP A 200 6.85 -14.18 4.81
CA ASP A 200 8.03 -15.01 5.05
C ASP A 200 9.31 -14.19 4.89
N ASP A 201 10.12 -14.19 5.94
CA ASP A 201 11.40 -13.49 6.00
C ASP A 201 12.46 -14.16 5.09
N LEU A 202 12.72 -13.58 3.91
CA LEU A 202 13.70 -14.06 2.93
C LEU A 202 15.16 -13.77 3.33
N PHE A 203 15.60 -14.33 4.45
CA PHE A 203 16.99 -14.21 4.90
C PHE A 203 17.90 -15.34 4.44
N ILE A 204 19.15 -14.98 4.16
CA ILE A 204 20.27 -15.93 4.08
C ILE A 204 20.62 -16.34 5.51
N GLY A 205 20.07 -17.47 5.96
CA GLY A 205 20.17 -17.93 7.36
C GLY A 205 21.58 -18.20 7.89
N SER A 206 22.59 -18.29 7.00
CA SER A 206 24.02 -18.44 7.34
C SER A 206 24.74 -17.12 7.65
N LEU A 207 24.10 -15.96 7.41
CA LEU A 207 24.65 -14.65 7.80
C LEU A 207 24.25 -14.26 9.23
N THR A 208 25.02 -13.35 9.85
CA THR A 208 24.65 -12.75 11.14
C THR A 208 23.74 -11.54 10.97
N ALA A 209 23.06 -11.13 12.04
CA ALA A 209 22.26 -9.91 12.05
C ALA A 209 23.10 -8.70 11.62
N LYS A 210 24.36 -8.57 12.07
CA LYS A 210 25.34 -7.51 11.70
C LYS A 210 25.64 -7.42 10.21
N GLU A 211 25.78 -8.58 9.55
CA GLU A 211 26.02 -8.68 8.11
C GLU A 211 24.77 -8.32 7.29
N HIS A 212 23.61 -8.33 7.95
CA HIS A 212 22.35 -7.85 7.41
C HIS A 212 22.09 -6.37 7.76
N LEU A 213 22.41 -5.92 8.98
CA LEU A 213 21.90 -4.72 9.67
C LEU A 213 22.70 -4.34 10.94
N ILE A 214 22.76 -3.04 11.26
CA ILE A 214 23.44 -2.54 12.49
C ILE A 214 22.45 -2.45 13.67
N PHE A 215 21.98 -3.60 14.19
CA PHE A 215 21.08 -3.65 15.37
C PHE A 215 21.63 -4.53 16.51
N GLN A 216 21.03 -4.41 17.70
CA GLN A 216 21.52 -4.96 18.99
C GLN A 216 21.74 -6.48 19.03
N CYS A 217 21.24 -7.25 18.06
CA CYS A 217 21.49 -8.70 17.94
C CYS A 217 22.72 -9.03 17.05
N ALA A 218 23.60 -8.05 16.80
CA ALA A 218 24.65 -8.03 15.79
C ALA A 218 25.35 -9.38 15.52
N ASP A 219 25.91 -10.00 16.56
CA ASP A 219 26.77 -11.18 16.40
C ASP A 219 25.99 -12.52 16.43
N THR A 220 24.65 -12.48 16.49
CA THR A 220 23.79 -13.68 16.39
C THR A 220 23.51 -14.06 14.93
N ILE A 221 23.59 -15.35 14.63
CA ILE A 221 23.27 -15.93 13.31
C ILE A 221 21.75 -15.90 13.09
N ILE A 222 21.28 -15.55 11.89
CA ILE A 222 19.83 -15.46 11.59
C ILE A 222 19.15 -16.84 11.74
N GLY A 223 19.87 -17.90 11.35
CA GLY A 223 19.42 -19.28 11.43
C GLY A 223 18.49 -19.67 10.29
N VAL A 224 18.38 -20.97 10.06
CA VAL A 224 17.45 -21.55 9.08
C VAL A 224 16.32 -22.21 9.87
N PRO A 225 15.05 -21.79 9.74
CA PRO A 225 13.94 -22.35 10.52
C PRO A 225 13.87 -23.88 10.35
N GLY A 226 13.78 -24.60 11.47
CA GLY A 226 13.76 -26.06 11.52
C GLY A 226 15.11 -26.76 11.34
N VAL A 227 16.19 -26.06 10.97
CA VAL A 227 17.51 -26.68 10.69
C VAL A 227 18.62 -26.14 11.60
N VAL A 228 18.74 -24.82 11.74
CA VAL A 228 19.77 -24.17 12.56
C VAL A 228 19.11 -23.13 13.45
N LYS A 229 19.24 -23.30 14.77
CA LYS A 229 18.75 -22.33 15.76
C LYS A 229 19.55 -21.03 15.62
N GLY A 230 18.83 -19.92 15.44
CA GLY A 230 19.37 -18.57 15.33
C GLY A 230 18.45 -17.57 16.02
N LEU A 231 18.23 -16.41 15.41
CA LEU A 231 17.27 -15.40 15.88
C LEU A 231 15.87 -15.99 16.10
N SER A 232 15.19 -15.51 17.15
CA SER A 232 13.78 -15.79 17.39
C SER A 232 12.89 -15.21 16.27
N GLY A 233 11.65 -15.70 16.15
CA GLY A 233 10.70 -15.20 15.15
C GLY A 233 10.47 -13.69 15.25
N GLY A 234 10.36 -13.16 16.47
CA GLY A 234 10.21 -11.72 16.70
C GLY A 234 11.45 -10.90 16.34
N GLU A 235 12.66 -11.38 16.64
CA GLU A 235 13.90 -10.73 16.22
C GLU A 235 14.07 -10.75 14.71
N ARG A 236 13.75 -11.88 14.06
CA ARG A 236 13.79 -12.04 12.61
C ARG A 236 12.81 -11.09 11.91
N LYS A 237 11.57 -10.99 12.40
CA LYS A 237 10.59 -10.03 11.86
C LYS A 237 11.06 -8.58 12.01
N ARG A 238 11.61 -8.22 13.19
CA ARG A 238 12.22 -6.89 13.42
C ARG A 238 13.41 -6.63 12.49
N LEU A 239 14.22 -7.64 12.22
CA LEU A 239 15.31 -7.57 11.23
C LEU A 239 14.75 -7.24 9.84
N ALA A 240 13.65 -7.87 9.42
CA ALA A 240 13.06 -7.67 8.08
C ALA A 240 12.46 -6.28 7.92
N PHE A 241 11.77 -5.79 8.96
CA PHE A 241 11.36 -4.39 9.04
C PHE A 241 12.54 -3.45 8.96
N ALA A 242 13.60 -3.70 9.71
CA ALA A 242 14.75 -2.82 9.74
C ALA A 242 15.52 -2.80 8.41
N SER A 243 15.64 -3.92 7.69
CA SER A 243 16.35 -3.96 6.40
C SER A 243 15.64 -3.15 5.32
N GLU A 244 14.32 -3.22 5.30
CA GLU A 244 13.50 -2.41 4.39
C GLU A 244 13.47 -0.94 4.84
N ALA A 245 13.35 -0.68 6.14
CA ALA A 245 13.34 0.67 6.71
C ALA A 245 14.69 1.41 6.58
N LEU A 246 15.83 0.72 6.45
CA LEU A 246 17.13 1.34 6.12
C LEU A 246 17.12 2.14 4.82
N THR A 247 16.21 1.84 3.88
CA THR A 247 16.06 2.62 2.65
C THR A 247 15.33 3.96 2.88
N ASP A 248 14.75 4.13 4.07
CA ASP A 248 13.85 5.19 4.50
C ASP A 248 12.71 5.46 3.48
N PRO A 249 11.86 4.45 3.19
CA PRO A 249 10.82 4.55 2.19
C PRO A 249 9.64 5.39 2.69
N ASN A 250 9.00 6.17 1.82
CA ASN A 250 7.83 6.99 2.21
C ASN A 250 6.52 6.21 2.09
N LEU A 251 6.50 5.13 1.31
CA LEU A 251 5.43 4.13 1.27
C LEU A 251 5.96 2.76 1.71
N LEU A 252 5.27 2.12 2.66
CA LEU A 252 5.61 0.80 3.16
C LEU A 252 4.40 -0.15 3.01
N LEU A 253 4.62 -1.29 2.33
CA LEU A 253 3.62 -2.35 2.17
C LEU A 253 4.06 -3.58 2.97
N CYS A 254 3.22 -4.06 3.89
CA CYS A 254 3.56 -5.16 4.80
C CYS A 254 2.58 -6.33 4.69
N ASP A 255 3.06 -7.51 4.29
CA ASP A 255 2.24 -8.72 4.23
C ASP A 255 2.29 -9.48 5.57
N GLU A 256 1.15 -9.59 6.24
CA GLU A 256 0.95 -10.27 7.54
C GLU A 256 2.10 -10.06 8.56
N PRO A 257 2.33 -8.80 8.99
CA PRO A 257 3.51 -8.39 9.75
C PRO A 257 3.54 -8.91 11.19
N THR A 258 2.40 -9.38 11.70
CA THR A 258 2.23 -9.98 13.03
C THR A 258 2.13 -11.50 12.99
N SER A 259 2.06 -12.11 11.79
CA SER A 259 1.96 -13.55 11.65
C SER A 259 3.21 -14.25 12.17
N GLY A 260 3.01 -15.30 12.97
CA GLY A 260 4.07 -16.04 13.68
C GLY A 260 4.57 -15.40 14.99
N LEU A 261 3.96 -14.31 15.47
CA LEU A 261 4.33 -13.64 16.71
C LEU A 261 3.29 -13.87 17.82
N ASP A 262 3.70 -13.77 19.08
CA ASP A 262 2.78 -13.60 20.21
C ASP A 262 2.14 -12.20 20.20
N SER A 263 1.08 -12.02 21.00
CA SER A 263 0.31 -10.77 21.05
C SER A 263 1.13 -9.56 21.47
N PHE A 264 2.08 -9.73 22.41
CA PHE A 264 2.92 -8.64 22.92
C PHE A 264 3.98 -8.23 21.89
N MET A 265 4.63 -9.17 21.22
CA MET A 265 5.54 -8.89 20.11
C MET A 265 4.81 -8.28 18.91
N ALA A 266 3.60 -8.73 18.60
CA ALA A 266 2.74 -8.15 17.57
C ALA A 266 2.37 -6.69 17.88
N ALA A 267 2.01 -6.38 19.14
CA ALA A 267 1.76 -5.01 19.59
C ALA A 267 2.98 -4.10 19.40
N ASN A 268 4.16 -4.54 19.85
CA ASN A 268 5.40 -3.78 19.67
C ASN A 268 5.71 -3.51 18.18
N VAL A 269 5.48 -4.47 17.27
CA VAL A 269 5.67 -4.27 15.83
C VAL A 269 4.68 -3.25 15.27
N LEU A 270 3.38 -3.34 15.61
CA LEU A 270 2.40 -2.34 15.16
C LEU A 270 2.65 -0.96 15.76
N GLN A 271 3.13 -0.86 17.00
CA GLN A 271 3.50 0.42 17.62
C GLN A 271 4.64 1.11 16.87
N VAL A 272 5.66 0.34 16.42
CA VAL A 272 6.74 0.86 15.57
C VAL A 272 6.21 1.34 14.22
N LEU A 273 5.33 0.56 13.58
CA LEU A 273 4.69 1.00 12.33
C LEU A 273 3.83 2.25 12.53
N LYS A 274 3.04 2.33 13.61
CA LYS A 274 2.26 3.52 13.96
C LYS A 274 3.15 4.75 14.16
N ASN A 275 4.28 4.60 14.85
CA ASN A 275 5.25 5.67 15.05
C ASN A 275 5.95 6.11 13.74
N LEU A 276 6.08 5.21 12.76
CA LEU A 276 6.54 5.55 11.41
C LEU A 276 5.46 6.27 10.59
N ALA A 277 4.20 5.83 10.67
CA ALA A 277 3.06 6.50 10.06
C ALA A 277 2.92 7.94 10.59
N ASN A 278 2.91 8.13 11.91
CA ASN A 278 2.87 9.43 12.59
C ASN A 278 4.01 10.40 12.16
N LYS A 279 5.12 9.90 11.62
CA LYS A 279 6.22 10.72 11.04
C LYS A 279 5.96 11.15 9.59
N GLY A 280 4.78 10.90 9.03
CA GLY A 280 4.40 11.23 7.66
C GLY A 280 4.66 10.11 6.64
N LYS A 281 4.94 8.87 7.08
CA LYS A 281 4.99 7.73 6.15
C LYS A 281 3.58 7.18 5.89
N THR A 282 3.41 6.56 4.74
CA THR A 282 2.17 5.89 4.35
C THR A 282 2.36 4.39 4.52
N ILE A 283 1.54 3.74 5.34
CA ILE A 283 1.72 2.32 5.65
C ILE A 283 0.44 1.55 5.37
N ILE A 284 0.54 0.54 4.51
CA ILE A 284 -0.55 -0.39 4.22
C ILE A 284 -0.09 -1.79 4.63
N LEU A 285 -0.85 -2.46 5.49
CA LEU A 285 -0.55 -3.82 5.92
C LEU A 285 -1.74 -4.76 5.76
N THR A 286 -1.49 -6.04 5.49
CA THR A 286 -2.50 -7.10 5.64
C THR A 286 -2.40 -7.68 7.05
N ILE A 287 -3.50 -7.98 7.71
CA ILE A 287 -3.46 -8.67 9.01
C ILE A 287 -4.61 -9.68 9.14
N HIS A 288 -4.30 -10.84 9.72
CA HIS A 288 -5.26 -11.88 10.03
C HIS A 288 -5.70 -11.74 11.49
N GLN A 289 -7.00 -11.47 11.72
CA GLN A 289 -7.64 -11.43 13.05
C GLN A 289 -6.83 -10.69 14.14
N PRO A 290 -6.72 -9.35 14.06
CA PRO A 290 -6.06 -8.56 15.10
C PRO A 290 -6.87 -8.59 16.40
N SER A 291 -6.20 -8.57 17.55
CA SER A 291 -6.88 -8.35 18.84
C SER A 291 -7.47 -6.93 18.91
N SER A 292 -8.43 -6.71 19.82
CA SER A 292 -9.08 -5.40 20.01
C SER A 292 -8.08 -4.27 20.29
N GLU A 293 -6.99 -4.56 21.00
CA GLU A 293 -5.88 -3.62 21.24
C GLU A 293 -5.21 -3.20 19.93
N LEU A 294 -4.80 -4.17 19.10
CA LEU A 294 -4.18 -3.90 17.80
C LEU A 294 -5.14 -3.17 16.84
N PHE A 295 -6.43 -3.53 16.88
CA PHE A 295 -7.46 -2.88 16.07
C PHE A 295 -7.58 -1.38 16.37
N SER A 296 -7.40 -0.97 17.63
CA SER A 296 -7.44 0.45 18.03
C SER A 296 -6.30 1.31 17.48
N LEU A 297 -5.20 0.70 16.99
CA LEU A 297 -4.04 1.43 16.47
C LEU A 297 -4.21 1.90 15.01
N PHE A 298 -5.15 1.31 14.26
CA PHE A 298 -5.35 1.58 12.83
C PHE A 298 -6.14 2.87 12.61
N ASP A 299 -5.59 3.78 11.79
CA ASP A 299 -6.31 5.00 11.38
C ASP A 299 -7.44 4.66 10.42
N LYS A 300 -7.20 3.68 9.55
CA LYS A 300 -8.20 3.15 8.61
C LYS A 300 -8.13 1.64 8.49
N ILE A 301 -9.27 1.07 8.13
CA ILE A 301 -9.42 -0.33 7.79
C ILE A 301 -10.03 -0.49 6.40
N LEU A 302 -9.52 -1.46 5.64
CA LEU A 302 -10.07 -1.93 4.38
C LEU A 302 -10.59 -3.35 4.59
N LEU A 303 -11.91 -3.52 4.66
CA LEU A 303 -12.53 -4.83 4.75
C LEU A 303 -12.70 -5.43 3.35
N MET A 304 -12.16 -6.63 3.14
CA MET A 304 -12.29 -7.39 1.90
C MET A 304 -13.07 -8.68 2.07
N ALA A 305 -13.86 -9.02 1.05
CA ALA A 305 -14.60 -10.28 0.96
C ALA A 305 -14.76 -10.70 -0.51
N GLU A 306 -14.51 -11.97 -0.84
CA GLU A 306 -14.73 -12.50 -2.20
C GLU A 306 -14.09 -11.64 -3.33
N GLY A 307 -12.93 -11.03 -3.07
CA GLY A 307 -12.22 -10.15 -4.01
C GLY A 307 -12.82 -8.75 -4.17
N ARG A 308 -13.82 -8.39 -3.37
CA ARG A 308 -14.49 -7.07 -3.36
C ARG A 308 -14.13 -6.27 -2.12
N VAL A 309 -14.30 -4.95 -2.20
CA VAL A 309 -14.30 -4.08 -1.02
C VAL A 309 -15.66 -4.13 -0.35
N ALA A 310 -15.69 -4.51 0.93
CA ALA A 310 -16.88 -4.49 1.77
C ALA A 310 -16.99 -3.19 2.59
N PHE A 311 -15.85 -2.57 2.92
CA PHE A 311 -15.77 -1.27 3.59
C PHE A 311 -14.36 -0.67 3.45
N LEU A 312 -14.25 0.66 3.39
CA LEU A 312 -13.00 1.41 3.54
C LEU A 312 -13.29 2.72 4.29
N GLY A 313 -12.61 2.92 5.43
CA GLY A 313 -12.80 4.08 6.31
C GLY A 313 -12.13 3.87 7.67
N THR A 314 -12.40 4.75 8.62
CA THR A 314 -11.96 4.64 10.02
C THR A 314 -12.69 3.50 10.77
N PRO A 315 -12.15 2.99 11.89
CA PRO A 315 -12.86 2.02 12.75
C PRO A 315 -14.24 2.52 13.23
N SER A 316 -14.36 3.81 13.55
CA SER A 316 -15.62 4.41 14.02
C SER A 316 -16.69 4.49 12.92
N GLU A 317 -16.29 4.86 11.70
CA GLU A 317 -17.18 4.82 10.52
C GLU A 317 -17.61 3.39 10.17
N ALA A 318 -16.76 2.39 10.45
CA ALA A 318 -17.11 0.98 10.26
C ALA A 318 -18.25 0.57 11.20
N THR A 319 -18.17 0.93 12.49
CA THR A 319 -19.27 0.68 13.45
C THR A 319 -20.57 1.28 12.94
N GLN A 320 -20.58 2.57 12.60
CA GLN A 320 -21.77 3.25 12.05
C GLN A 320 -22.30 2.58 10.77
N PHE A 321 -21.41 2.12 9.88
CA PHE A 321 -21.81 1.44 8.65
C PHE A 321 -22.49 0.08 8.92
N PHE A 322 -21.96 -0.74 9.83
CA PHE A 322 -22.58 -2.02 10.20
C PHE A 322 -23.86 -1.85 11.04
N ASP A 323 -23.94 -0.82 11.88
CA ASP A 323 -25.16 -0.46 12.61
C ASP A 323 -26.30 -0.10 11.64
N ASN A 324 -26.00 0.73 10.62
CA ASN A 324 -26.95 1.10 9.56
C ASN A 324 -27.41 -0.10 8.69
N LEU A 325 -26.62 -1.18 8.64
CA LEU A 325 -26.98 -2.45 8.00
C LEU A 325 -27.76 -3.40 8.92
N ALA A 326 -28.24 -2.92 10.08
CA ALA A 326 -28.89 -3.72 11.12
C ALA A 326 -28.03 -4.91 11.62
N MET A 327 -26.70 -4.75 11.59
CA MET A 327 -25.73 -5.73 12.08
C MET A 327 -24.78 -5.11 13.12
N PRO A 328 -25.28 -4.51 14.22
CA PRO A 328 -24.42 -3.86 15.22
C PRO A 328 -23.47 -4.86 15.88
N CYS A 329 -22.25 -4.39 16.20
CA CYS A 329 -21.28 -5.21 16.92
C CYS A 329 -21.68 -5.32 18.42
N PRO A 330 -21.74 -6.53 19.01
CA PRO A 330 -21.96 -6.67 20.45
C PRO A 330 -20.82 -6.02 21.25
N GLN A 331 -21.14 -5.38 22.38
CA GLN A 331 -20.16 -4.66 23.21
C GLN A 331 -19.00 -5.53 23.71
N ASN A 332 -19.28 -6.81 24.02
CA ASN A 332 -18.29 -7.76 24.53
C ASN A 332 -17.60 -8.57 23.42
N TYR A 333 -17.56 -8.06 22.19
CA TYR A 333 -17.02 -8.76 21.03
C TYR A 333 -15.99 -7.87 20.30
N ASN A 334 -14.90 -8.46 19.82
CA ASN A 334 -13.88 -7.75 19.05
C ASN A 334 -14.45 -7.30 17.68
N PRO A 335 -14.55 -5.98 17.38
CA PRO A 335 -15.11 -5.51 16.12
C PRO A 335 -14.41 -6.09 14.89
N ALA A 336 -13.08 -6.28 14.95
CA ALA A 336 -12.32 -6.88 13.86
C ALA A 336 -12.78 -8.30 13.52
N ASP A 337 -12.91 -9.16 14.54
CA ASP A 337 -13.40 -10.52 14.36
C ASP A 337 -14.87 -10.54 13.93
N TYR A 338 -15.70 -9.63 14.46
CA TYR A 338 -17.13 -9.56 14.12
C TYR A 338 -17.33 -9.23 12.64
N TYR A 339 -16.67 -8.18 12.14
CA TYR A 339 -16.76 -7.81 10.73
C TYR A 339 -16.18 -8.90 9.82
N VAL A 340 -15.05 -9.51 10.19
CA VAL A 340 -14.46 -10.63 9.43
C VAL A 340 -15.38 -11.85 9.43
N GLN A 341 -16.07 -12.15 10.53
CA GLN A 341 -17.04 -13.26 10.62
C GLN A 341 -18.25 -13.01 9.72
N LYS A 342 -18.81 -11.79 9.69
CA LYS A 342 -19.90 -11.42 8.77
C LYS A 342 -19.49 -11.47 7.29
N LEU A 343 -18.19 -11.37 7.01
CA LEU A 343 -17.58 -11.43 5.68
C LEU A 343 -16.93 -12.78 5.37
N ALA A 344 -17.13 -13.79 6.21
CA ALA A 344 -16.65 -15.16 6.00
C ALA A 344 -17.73 -16.04 5.38
N ILE A 345 -17.31 -17.03 4.58
CA ILE A 345 -18.18 -18.07 4.04
C ILE A 345 -18.11 -19.27 4.96
N ALA A 346 -19.23 -19.64 5.58
CA ALA A 346 -19.35 -20.88 6.35
C ALA A 346 -19.74 -22.04 5.43
N PRO A 347 -19.13 -23.24 5.57
CA PRO A 347 -19.37 -24.37 4.66
C PRO A 347 -20.81 -24.87 4.66
N ASN A 348 -21.51 -24.72 5.79
CA ASN A 348 -22.89 -25.18 5.95
C ASN A 348 -23.93 -24.23 5.33
N ASN A 349 -23.55 -23.01 4.92
CA ASN A 349 -24.49 -22.01 4.43
C ASN A 349 -23.87 -21.05 3.38
N GLU A 350 -23.12 -21.59 2.42
CA GLU A 350 -22.37 -20.77 1.47
C GLU A 350 -23.24 -19.79 0.67
N ALA A 351 -24.47 -20.19 0.30
CA ALA A 351 -25.35 -19.40 -0.54
C ALA A 351 -25.84 -18.14 0.18
N GLU A 352 -26.27 -18.25 1.44
CA GLU A 352 -26.68 -17.11 2.26
C GLU A 352 -25.48 -16.22 2.59
N CYS A 353 -24.34 -16.80 3.00
CA CYS A 353 -23.10 -16.04 3.23
C CYS A 353 -22.70 -15.21 2.00
N ARG A 354 -22.70 -15.80 0.79
CA ARG A 354 -22.40 -15.06 -0.46
C ARG A 354 -23.44 -13.97 -0.77
N SER A 355 -24.72 -14.21 -0.47
CA SER A 355 -25.78 -13.19 -0.62
C SER A 355 -25.56 -12.00 0.33
N ASN A 356 -25.25 -12.29 1.60
CA ASN A 356 -24.97 -11.28 2.62
C ASN A 356 -23.71 -10.47 2.28
N ILE A 357 -22.61 -11.14 1.90
CA ILE A 357 -21.38 -10.48 1.40
C ILE A 357 -21.69 -9.59 0.20
N LYS A 358 -22.50 -10.07 -0.75
CA LYS A 358 -22.90 -9.27 -1.92
C LYS A 358 -23.66 -8.00 -1.48
N SER A 359 -24.65 -8.14 -0.59
CA SER A 359 -25.45 -7.02 -0.06
C SER A 359 -24.57 -5.96 0.62
N ILE A 360 -23.63 -6.38 1.48
CA ILE A 360 -22.69 -5.48 2.17
C ILE A 360 -21.82 -4.71 1.15
N CYS A 361 -21.19 -5.42 0.21
CA CYS A 361 -20.34 -4.82 -0.82
C CYS A 361 -21.12 -3.88 -1.77
N ASP A 362 -22.36 -4.23 -2.13
CA ASP A 362 -23.22 -3.42 -2.98
C ASP A 362 -23.68 -2.15 -2.25
N SER A 363 -24.05 -2.25 -0.97
CA SER A 363 -24.38 -1.11 -0.10
C SER A 363 -23.19 -0.18 0.09
N PHE A 364 -22.00 -0.72 0.38
CA PHE A 364 -20.79 0.09 0.49
C PHE A 364 -20.49 0.84 -0.81
N ALA A 365 -20.57 0.18 -1.97
CA ALA A 365 -20.28 0.80 -3.27
C ALA A 365 -21.18 2.01 -3.58
N VAL A 366 -22.40 2.05 -3.04
CA VAL A 366 -23.36 3.17 -3.21
C VAL A 366 -23.27 4.20 -2.08
N SER A 367 -22.60 3.88 -0.95
CA SER A 367 -22.48 4.73 0.23
C SER A 367 -21.80 6.09 -0.02
N SER A 368 -22.05 7.06 0.86
CA SER A 368 -21.37 8.37 0.87
C SER A 368 -19.85 8.24 1.01
N LEU A 369 -19.38 7.30 1.85
CA LEU A 369 -17.96 7.00 2.05
C LEU A 369 -17.29 6.58 0.73
N ALA A 370 -17.85 5.60 0.02
CA ALA A 370 -17.29 5.15 -1.25
C ALA A 370 -17.33 6.22 -2.35
N ARG A 371 -18.37 7.06 -2.39
CA ARG A 371 -18.42 8.22 -3.29
C ARG A 371 -17.34 9.25 -2.94
N GLY A 372 -17.19 9.58 -1.67
CA GLY A 372 -16.16 10.51 -1.17
C GLY A 372 -14.74 10.04 -1.46
N ILE A 373 -14.46 8.74 -1.34
CA ILE A 373 -13.18 8.13 -1.73
C ILE A 373 -12.95 8.27 -3.24
N ASN A 374 -13.95 7.94 -4.07
CA ASN A 374 -13.83 8.05 -5.52
C ASN A 374 -13.64 9.50 -6.00
N GLU A 375 -14.27 10.48 -5.32
CA GLU A 375 -14.11 11.90 -5.65
C GLU A 375 -12.76 12.44 -5.16
N GLN A 376 -12.28 12.05 -3.97
CA GLN A 376 -10.88 12.33 -3.56
C GLN A 376 -9.87 11.78 -4.58
N ILE A 377 -10.10 10.57 -5.10
CA ILE A 377 -9.26 9.97 -6.14
C ILE A 377 -9.29 10.78 -7.45
N ARG A 378 -10.45 11.35 -7.80
CA ARG A 378 -10.61 12.21 -8.98
C ARG A 378 -9.93 13.57 -8.80
N ILE A 379 -10.13 14.22 -7.66
CA ILE A 379 -9.60 15.55 -7.34
C ILE A 379 -8.07 15.53 -7.33
N HIS A 380 -7.44 14.63 -6.55
CA HIS A 380 -5.97 14.55 -6.50
C HIS A 380 -5.35 14.28 -7.88
N ARG A 381 -6.01 13.46 -8.71
CA ARG A 381 -5.55 13.23 -10.09
C ARG A 381 -5.66 14.50 -10.94
N ALA A 382 -6.76 15.24 -10.84
CA ALA A 382 -6.92 16.51 -11.56
C ALA A 382 -5.89 17.55 -11.10
N GLU A 383 -5.73 17.74 -9.79
CA GLU A 383 -4.74 18.63 -9.18
C GLU A 383 -3.30 18.29 -9.63
N SER A 384 -2.93 17.01 -9.63
CA SER A 384 -1.62 16.56 -10.12
C SER A 384 -1.37 16.85 -11.60
N LEU A 385 -2.43 16.81 -12.43
CA LEU A 385 -2.34 17.15 -13.87
C LEU A 385 -2.17 18.65 -14.09
N TYR A 386 -2.69 19.50 -13.21
CA TYR A 386 -2.47 20.95 -13.26
C TYR A 386 -1.08 21.34 -12.74
N LEU A 387 -0.62 20.73 -11.64
CA LEU A 387 0.68 21.07 -11.02
C LEU A 387 1.88 20.48 -11.77
N HIS A 388 1.75 19.30 -12.37
CA HIS A 388 2.85 18.63 -13.09
C HIS A 388 2.43 18.19 -14.51
N PRO A 389 2.19 19.11 -15.46
CA PRO A 389 1.68 18.76 -16.79
C PRO A 389 2.63 17.91 -17.65
N LEU A 390 3.94 17.91 -17.34
CA LEU A 390 4.98 17.30 -18.17
C LEU A 390 6.03 16.46 -17.40
N GLU A 391 5.94 16.37 -16.07
CA GLU A 391 6.83 15.49 -15.32
C GLU A 391 6.29 14.06 -15.30
N THR A 392 6.63 13.29 -16.35
CA THR A 392 6.77 11.85 -16.16
C THR A 392 7.75 11.63 -15.01
N ILE A 393 7.27 11.14 -13.86
CA ILE A 393 8.09 10.92 -12.66
C ILE A 393 9.40 10.25 -13.07
N GLY A 394 10.48 11.04 -13.00
CA GLY A 394 11.78 10.65 -13.52
C GLY A 394 12.19 9.32 -12.90
N SER A 395 12.57 8.35 -13.73
CA SER A 395 12.82 6.99 -13.24
C SER A 395 13.90 7.04 -12.16
N GLY A 396 13.50 6.84 -10.91
CA GLY A 396 14.42 6.74 -9.78
C GLY A 396 15.40 5.61 -10.06
N GLY A 397 16.60 5.96 -10.50
CA GLY A 397 17.72 5.03 -10.60
C GLY A 397 18.02 4.48 -9.20
N TYR A 398 18.56 3.28 -9.13
CA TYR A 398 19.08 2.75 -7.87
C TYR A 398 20.07 3.76 -7.26
N ARG A 399 19.96 4.01 -5.94
CA ARG A 399 20.86 4.94 -5.22
C ARG A 399 22.35 4.57 -5.33
N ALA A 400 22.67 3.33 -5.74
CA ALA A 400 24.04 2.83 -5.94
C ALA A 400 24.28 2.40 -7.39
N THR A 401 25.51 2.59 -7.88
CA THR A 401 25.91 2.20 -9.26
C THR A 401 25.91 0.68 -9.46
N TRP A 402 25.82 0.23 -10.72
CA TRP A 402 25.88 -1.20 -11.07
C TRP A 402 27.13 -1.89 -10.49
N SER A 403 28.30 -1.26 -10.60
CA SER A 403 29.56 -1.82 -10.07
C SER A 403 29.52 -1.97 -8.55
N THR A 404 28.98 -0.98 -7.83
CA THR A 404 28.79 -1.05 -6.38
C THR A 404 27.84 -2.19 -6.00
N GLN A 405 26.72 -2.34 -6.71
CA GLN A 405 25.77 -3.43 -6.49
C GLN A 405 26.40 -4.80 -6.77
N PHE A 406 27.11 -4.94 -7.90
CA PHE A 406 27.76 -6.19 -8.30
C PHE A 406 28.82 -6.63 -7.27
N ILE A 407 29.70 -5.70 -6.85
CA ILE A 407 30.71 -5.98 -5.82
C ILE A 407 30.05 -6.37 -4.49
N ALA A 408 29.00 -5.65 -4.06
CA ALA A 408 28.28 -5.96 -2.82
C ALA A 408 27.57 -7.33 -2.86
N ILE A 409 26.95 -7.69 -3.99
CA ILE A 409 26.31 -9.00 -4.19
C ILE A 409 27.36 -10.11 -4.22
N LEU A 410 28.47 -9.92 -4.95
CA LEU A 410 29.55 -10.89 -5.04
C LEU A 410 30.23 -11.12 -3.69
N TRP A 411 30.47 -10.05 -2.92
CA TRP A 411 30.97 -10.13 -1.55
C TRP A 411 30.01 -10.86 -0.60
N ARG A 412 28.71 -10.53 -0.62
CA ARG A 412 27.68 -11.24 0.17
C ARG A 412 27.58 -12.72 -0.21
N SER A 413 27.63 -13.04 -1.51
CA SER A 413 27.62 -14.42 -2.00
C SER A 413 28.86 -15.20 -1.54
N TRP A 414 30.05 -14.57 -1.62
CA TRP A 414 31.30 -15.16 -1.16
C TRP A 414 31.29 -15.45 0.35
N LEU A 415 30.84 -14.50 1.17
CA LEU A 415 30.66 -14.70 2.62
C LEU A 415 29.68 -15.84 2.94
N SER A 416 28.54 -15.90 2.25
CA SER A 416 27.55 -16.99 2.43
C SER A 416 28.17 -18.36 2.12
N VAL A 417 28.94 -18.48 1.03
CA VAL A 417 29.60 -19.74 0.65
C VAL A 417 30.68 -20.13 1.64
N LEU A 418 31.51 -19.19 2.11
CA LEU A 418 32.56 -19.48 3.11
C LEU A 418 31.98 -19.96 4.45
N LYS A 419 30.79 -19.47 4.84
CA LYS A 419 30.10 -19.91 6.07
C LYS A 419 29.39 -21.25 5.95
N GLU A 420 29.37 -21.87 4.77
CA GLU A 420 28.77 -23.18 4.53
C GLU A 420 29.86 -24.23 4.21
N PRO A 421 30.71 -24.60 5.19
CA PRO A 421 31.89 -25.43 4.95
C PRO A 421 31.56 -26.83 4.42
N MET A 422 30.35 -27.35 4.67
CA MET A 422 29.90 -28.61 4.07
C MET A 422 29.73 -28.47 2.55
N LEU A 423 29.16 -27.36 2.08
CA LEU A 423 28.87 -27.11 0.67
C LEU A 423 30.17 -26.83 -0.11
N VAL A 424 31.13 -26.15 0.52
CA VAL A 424 32.51 -26.00 0.01
C VAL A 424 33.23 -27.35 -0.06
N LYS A 425 33.17 -28.17 1.00
CA LYS A 425 33.77 -29.52 1.01
C LYS A 425 33.18 -30.44 -0.06
N VAL A 426 31.85 -30.45 -0.21
CA VAL A 426 31.17 -31.26 -1.25
C VAL A 426 31.59 -30.82 -2.64
N ARG A 427 31.66 -29.50 -2.93
CA ARG A 427 32.13 -28.99 -4.23
C ARG A 427 33.59 -29.33 -4.50
N LEU A 428 34.49 -29.17 -3.52
CA LEU A 428 35.89 -29.58 -3.63
C LEU A 428 35.99 -31.08 -3.93
N LEU A 429 35.33 -31.93 -3.14
CA LEU A 429 35.32 -33.39 -3.35
C LEU A 429 34.78 -33.76 -4.74
N GLN A 430 33.66 -33.17 -5.18
CA GLN A 430 33.10 -33.39 -6.52
C GLN A 430 34.02 -32.92 -7.65
N THR A 431 34.91 -31.96 -7.39
CA THR A 431 35.89 -31.46 -8.38
C THR A 431 37.18 -32.30 -8.38
N THR A 432 37.53 -32.95 -7.27
CA THR A 432 38.70 -33.85 -7.17
C THR A 432 38.40 -35.31 -7.50
N VAL A 433 37.13 -35.73 -7.51
CA VAL A 433 36.68 -37.10 -7.80
C VAL A 433 36.20 -37.24 -9.26
N ARG A 434 36.31 -36.18 -10.06
CA ARG A 434 35.87 -36.09 -11.46
C ARG A 434 37.02 -35.70 -12.38
#